data_AF-A0A3D5NWS3-F1
#
_entry.id   AF-A0A3D5NWS3-F1
#
_cell.length_a   1.000
_cell.length_b   1.000
_cell.length_c   1.000
_cell.angle_alpha   90.00
_cell.angle_beta   90.00
_cell.angle_gamma   90.00
#
_symmetry.space_group_name_H-M   'P 1'
#
loop_
_entity.id
_entity.type
_entity.pdbx_description
1 polymer ?
#
loop_
_entity_poly.entity_id
_entity_poly.type
_entity_poly.pdbx_seq_one_letter_code
_entity_poly.pdbx_strand_id
1 'polypeptide(L)'
;DMLLSSVATTYSSNTLGVIWTGMGRDGLEGARELKRRGGFLLSQDENTSAIYGMPRAVNDAQLSDGIHSIQGITDSLKTMEKPGFDASTQNKAFN
;
A
#
# COMPACT_ATOMS: atom_id res chain seq x y z
N ASP A 1 -3.26 -4.09 -11.13
CA ASP A 1 -2.35 -5.21 -10.77
C ASP A 1 -0.90 -4.97 -11.15
N MET A 2 -0.60 -4.69 -12.43
CA MET A 2 0.79 -4.58 -12.93
C MET A 2 1.70 -3.64 -12.13
N LEU A 3 1.17 -2.52 -11.62
CA LEU A 3 1.94 -1.54 -10.83
C LEU A 3 2.47 -2.16 -9.53
N LEU A 4 1.62 -2.86 -8.78
CA LEU A 4 2.01 -3.52 -7.54
C LEU A 4 3.01 -4.65 -7.82
N SER A 5 2.77 -5.46 -8.85
CA SER A 5 3.65 -6.56 -9.23
C SER A 5 5.04 -6.08 -9.66
N SER A 6 5.13 -5.00 -10.43
CA SER A 6 6.42 -4.49 -10.94
C SER A 6 7.27 -3.87 -9.83
N VAL A 7 6.65 -3.10 -8.93
CA VAL A 7 7.33 -2.51 -7.77
C VAL A 7 7.76 -3.61 -6.81
N ALA A 8 6.88 -4.57 -6.51
CA ALA A 8 7.22 -5.71 -5.67
C ALA A 8 8.39 -6.52 -6.28
N THR A 9 8.42 -6.70 -7.60
CA THR A 9 9.53 -7.40 -8.27
C THR A 9 10.85 -6.66 -8.15
N THR A 10 10.81 -5.33 -8.25
CA THR A 10 12.00 -4.48 -8.23
C THR A 10 12.56 -4.30 -6.80
N TYR A 11 11.69 -4.10 -5.82
CA TYR A 11 12.07 -3.68 -4.46
C TYR A 11 11.79 -4.75 -3.39
N SER A 12 11.10 -5.84 -3.72
CA SER A 12 10.82 -6.98 -2.85
C SER A 12 10.22 -6.56 -1.49
N SER A 13 10.85 -6.92 -0.38
CA SER A 13 10.38 -6.58 0.97
C SER A 13 10.45 -5.09 1.29
N ASN A 14 11.11 -4.30 0.44
CA ASN A 14 11.24 -2.86 0.61
C ASN A 14 10.04 -2.06 0.09
N THR A 15 8.97 -2.74 -0.32
CA THR A 15 7.76 -2.14 -0.89
C THR A 15 6.64 -2.00 0.16
N LEU A 16 6.04 -0.81 0.21
CA LEU A 16 4.76 -0.56 0.85
C LEU A 16 3.72 -0.31 -0.25
N GLY A 17 2.71 -1.18 -0.34
CA GLY A 17 1.53 -0.96 -1.18
C GLY A 17 0.39 -0.38 -0.36
N VAL A 18 -0.41 0.48 -0.98
CA VAL A 18 -1.64 1.01 -0.36
C VAL A 18 -2.79 0.84 -1.34
N ILE A 19 -3.86 0.18 -0.90
CA ILE A 19 -5.09 -0.01 -1.67
C ILE A 19 -6.12 1.01 -1.21
N TRP A 20 -6.41 1.96 -2.09
CA TRP A 20 -7.41 2.99 -1.88
C TRP A 20 -8.80 2.55 -2.32
N THR A 21 -9.80 3.34 -1.95
CA THR A 21 -11.17 3.21 -2.43
C THR A 21 -11.25 3.09 -3.95
N GLY A 22 -12.20 2.27 -4.43
CA GLY A 22 -12.48 2.10 -5.84
C GLY A 22 -13.28 0.84 -6.11
N MET A 23 -13.76 0.71 -7.34
CA MET A 23 -14.61 -0.39 -7.77
C MET A 23 -13.78 -1.62 -8.19
N GLY A 24 -14.36 -2.80 -8.01
CA GLY A 24 -13.82 -4.03 -8.57
C GLY A 24 -12.76 -4.68 -7.68
N ARG A 25 -11.78 -5.31 -8.32
CA ARG A 25 -10.75 -6.14 -7.66
C ARG A 25 -9.34 -5.83 -8.14
N ASP A 26 -9.17 -4.70 -8.83
CA ASP A 26 -7.86 -4.31 -9.34
C ASP A 26 -6.92 -4.01 -8.16
N GLY A 27 -5.75 -4.64 -8.18
CA GLY A 27 -4.80 -4.63 -7.07
C GLY A 27 -4.70 -5.95 -6.34
N LEU A 28 -5.64 -6.89 -6.51
CA LEU A 28 -5.63 -8.18 -5.80
C LEU A 28 -4.47 -9.08 -6.21
N GLU A 29 -4.24 -9.30 -7.51
CA GLU A 29 -3.13 -10.14 -7.96
C GLU A 29 -1.78 -9.48 -7.70
N GLY A 30 -1.74 -8.14 -7.85
CA GLY A 30 -0.56 -7.36 -7.48
C GLY A 30 -0.23 -7.45 -6.00
N ALA A 31 -1.24 -7.39 -5.12
CA ALA A 31 -1.11 -7.56 -3.68
C ALA A 31 -0.58 -8.95 -3.31
N ARG A 32 -1.08 -10.02 -3.96
CA ARG A 32 -0.56 -11.37 -3.72
C ARG A 32 0.93 -11.49 -4.01
N GLU A 33 1.37 -10.92 -5.14
CA GLU A 33 2.78 -10.94 -5.50
C GLU A 33 3.62 -10.09 -4.53
N LEU A 34 3.11 -8.93 -4.12
CA LEU A 34 3.75 -8.10 -3.09
C LEU A 34 3.92 -8.87 -1.78
N LYS A 35 2.88 -9.57 -1.30
CA LYS A 35 2.95 -10.38 -0.09
C LYS A 35 3.90 -11.58 -0.24
N ARG A 36 3.91 -12.26 -1.39
CA ARG A 36 4.89 -13.33 -1.70
C ARG A 36 6.33 -12.85 -1.59
N ARG A 37 6.60 -11.59 -1.89
CA ARG A 37 7.94 -10.99 -1.84
C ARG A 37 8.28 -10.34 -0.50
N GLY A 38 7.39 -10.45 0.49
CA GLY A 38 7.60 -9.90 1.83
C GLY A 38 7.36 -8.39 1.93
N GLY A 39 6.67 -7.79 0.95
CA GLY A 39 6.24 -6.39 1.03
C GLY A 39 5.11 -6.21 2.04
N PHE A 40 4.89 -4.94 2.42
CA PHE A 40 3.83 -4.53 3.33
C PHE A 40 2.65 -3.94 2.54
N LEU A 41 1.43 -4.22 2.97
CA LEU A 41 0.22 -3.78 2.28
C LEU A 41 -0.76 -3.16 3.28
N LEU A 42 -1.18 -1.93 3.00
CA LEU A 42 -2.26 -1.28 3.72
C LEU A 42 -3.50 -1.16 2.83
N SER A 43 -4.67 -1.14 3.45
CA SER A 43 -5.95 -0.95 2.75
C SER A 43 -6.81 0.10 3.45
N GLN A 44 -7.57 0.86 2.67
CA GLN A 44 -8.54 1.79 3.21
C GLN A 44 -9.74 1.07 3.86
N ASP A 45 -10.22 1.60 4.98
CA ASP A 45 -11.44 1.13 5.64
C ASP A 45 -12.71 1.43 4.83
N GLU A 46 -13.79 0.72 5.15
CA GLU A 46 -15.08 0.92 4.50
C GLU A 46 -15.68 2.30 4.82
N ASN A 47 -15.51 2.77 6.05
CA ASN A 47 -16.13 4.00 6.55
C ASN A 47 -15.70 5.25 5.78
N THR A 48 -14.45 5.30 5.33
CA THR A 48 -13.91 6.43 4.56
C THR A 48 -13.84 6.17 3.05
N SER A 49 -14.21 4.97 2.61
CA SER A 49 -14.24 4.61 1.19
C SER A 49 -15.50 5.15 0.52
N ALA A 50 -15.35 5.84 -0.61
CA ALA A 50 -16.48 6.20 -1.45
C ALA A 50 -17.10 4.95 -2.12
N ILE A 51 -16.25 4.01 -2.53
CA ILE A 51 -16.61 2.67 -3.02
C ILE A 51 -15.66 1.66 -2.38
N TYR A 52 -16.21 0.75 -1.57
CA TYR A 52 -15.45 -0.30 -0.88
C TYR A 52 -15.37 -1.60 -1.70
N GLY A 53 -14.87 -1.49 -2.94
CA GLY A 53 -14.69 -2.63 -3.85
C GLY A 53 -13.27 -3.21 -3.75
N MET A 54 -12.28 -2.46 -4.21
CA MET A 54 -10.88 -2.91 -4.23
C MET A 54 -10.32 -3.19 -2.83
N PRO A 55 -10.53 -2.32 -1.81
CA PRO A 55 -10.04 -2.62 -0.46
C PRO A 55 -10.67 -3.89 0.11
N ARG A 56 -11.97 -4.09 -0.13
CA ARG A 56 -12.68 -5.31 0.27
C ARG A 56 -12.08 -6.56 -0.37
N ALA A 57 -11.79 -6.53 -1.67
CA ALA A 57 -11.23 -7.70 -2.37
C ALA A 57 -9.89 -8.17 -1.76
N VAL A 58 -9.06 -7.24 -1.31
CA VAL A 58 -7.75 -7.52 -0.69
C VAL A 58 -7.90 -7.96 0.76
N ASN A 59 -8.85 -7.37 1.50
CA ASN A 59 -9.16 -7.72 2.87
C ASN A 59 -9.79 -9.11 2.99
N ASP A 60 -10.74 -9.43 2.11
CA ASP A 60 -11.37 -10.76 2.03
C ASP A 60 -10.34 -11.85 1.69
N ALA A 61 -9.28 -11.48 0.96
CA ALA A 61 -8.14 -12.36 0.66
C ALA A 61 -7.07 -12.41 1.77
N GLN A 62 -7.26 -11.70 2.89
CA GLN A 62 -6.34 -11.62 4.03
C GLN A 62 -4.92 -11.18 3.65
N LEU A 63 -4.81 -10.29 2.65
CA LEU A 63 -3.52 -9.80 2.17
C LEU A 63 -3.11 -8.47 2.81
N SER A 64 -4.05 -7.75 3.41
CA SER A 64 -3.80 -6.48 4.06
C SER A 64 -3.17 -6.68 5.44
N ASP A 65 -2.07 -6.01 5.70
CA ASP A 65 -1.40 -5.99 7.01
C ASP A 65 -2.00 -4.95 7.96
N GLY A 66 -2.74 -3.98 7.42
CA GLY A 66 -3.37 -2.92 8.20
C GLY A 66 -4.53 -2.26 7.46
N ILE A 67 -5.65 -2.13 8.15
CA ILE A 67 -6.86 -1.46 7.65
C ILE A 67 -7.00 -0.13 8.37
N HIS A 68 -6.98 0.97 7.63
CA HIS A 68 -6.99 2.31 8.20
C HIS A 68 -7.95 3.24 7.46
N SER A 69 -8.44 4.26 8.16
CA SER A 69 -9.16 5.37 7.53
C SER A 69 -8.27 6.14 6.55
N ILE A 70 -8.87 6.92 5.65
CA ILE A 70 -8.11 7.75 4.69
C ILE A 70 -7.08 8.66 5.40
N GLN A 71 -7.44 9.26 6.54
CA GLN A 71 -6.50 10.00 7.38
C GLN A 71 -5.49 9.07 8.05
N GLY A 72 -5.94 7.93 8.60
CA GLY A 72 -5.06 6.97 9.28
C GLY A 72 -3.97 6.40 8.37
N ILE A 73 -4.24 6.20 7.08
CA ILE A 73 -3.22 5.82 6.09
C ILE A 73 -2.18 6.93 5.95
N THR A 74 -2.63 8.18 5.82
CA THR A 74 -1.73 9.34 5.68
C THR A 74 -0.84 9.50 6.92
N ASP A 75 -1.39 9.30 8.11
CA ASP A 75 -0.63 9.38 9.35
C ASP A 75 0.35 8.21 9.49
N SER A 76 -0.06 7.01 9.09
CA SER A 76 0.81 5.83 9.05
C SER A 76 1.98 6.02 8.09
N LEU A 77 1.76 6.70 6.95
CA LEU A 77 2.84 7.02 6.00
C LEU A 77 3.85 8.02 6.57
N LYS A 78 3.42 8.95 7.43
CA LYS A 78 4.31 9.92 8.09
C LYS A 78 5.13 9.27 9.20
N THR A 79 4.55 8.32 9.92
CA THR A 79 5.21 7.63 11.05
C THR A 79 6.06 6.45 10.61
N MET A 80 5.83 5.93 9.40
CA MET A 80 6.73 4.98 8.75
C MET A 80 8.02 5.67 8.29
N GLU A 81 8.82 6.12 9.26
CA GLU A 81 10.25 6.30 9.06
C GLU A 81 10.88 4.92 8.98
N LYS A 82 11.48 4.58 7.83
CA LYS A 82 12.35 3.40 7.84
C LYS A 82 13.54 3.71 8.76
N PRO A 83 14.05 2.72 9.50
CA PRO A 83 15.48 2.68 9.77
C PRO A 83 16.23 2.80 8.42
N GLY A 84 16.83 3.97 8.14
CA GLY A 84 17.59 4.23 6.92
C GLY A 84 16.84 4.89 5.74
N PHE A 85 15.64 5.46 5.93
CA PHE A 85 14.99 6.31 4.92
C PHE A 85 14.82 7.72 5.45
N ASP A 86 15.80 8.55 5.13
CA ASP A 86 15.80 9.97 5.46
C ASP A 86 15.12 10.77 4.34
N ALA A 87 13.90 11.21 4.61
CA ALA A 87 13.13 12.07 3.71
C ALA A 87 13.75 13.47 3.52
N SER A 88 14.69 13.89 4.38
CA SER A 88 15.39 15.18 4.25
C SER A 88 16.48 15.17 3.16
N THR A 89 16.95 13.99 2.74
CA THR A 89 17.98 13.87 1.70
C THR A 89 17.43 14.10 0.28
N GLN A 90 16.11 13.98 0.04
CA GLN A 90 15.54 14.20 -1.31
C GLN A 90 15.21 15.66 -1.65
N ASN A 91 15.18 16.58 -0.69
CA ASN A 91 14.95 18.00 -0.99
C ASN A 91 16.17 18.71 -1.63
N LYS A 92 17.28 17.99 -1.85
CA LYS A 92 18.46 18.46 -2.59
C LYS A 92 18.54 17.95 -4.03
N ALA A 93 17.64 17.07 -4.49
CA ALA A 93 17.66 16.55 -5.86
C ALA A 93 16.82 17.38 -6.86
N PHE A 94 16.17 18.46 -6.40
CA PHE A 94 15.32 19.33 -7.23
C PHE A 94 15.58 20.84 -7.04
N ASN A 95 16.79 21.24 -6.65
CA ASN A 95 17.27 22.63 -6.78
C ASN A 95 18.65 22.66 -7.43
#